data_AF-A0A1V5GYF0-F1
#
_entry.id   AF-A0A1V5GYF0-F1
#
_cell.length_a   1.000
_cell.length_b   1.000
_cell.length_c   1.000
_cell.angle_alpha   90.00
_cell.angle_beta   90.00
_cell.angle_gamma   90.00
#
_symmetry.space_group_name_H-M   'P 1'
#
loop_
_entity.id
_entity.type
_entity.pdbx_description
1 polymer ?
#
loop_
_entity_poly.entity_id
_entity_poly.type
_entity_poly.pdbx_seq_one_letter_code
_entity_poly.pdbx_strand_id
1 'polypeptide(L)'
;MRKALLIVLTGLVALVCGVLNSAAEAPAPADPSAAPSADPSAAPAPAPLPEPLRPNKVRVAQLVAGTAIHRASPNALPSLLAEAARLTTLPVIEQPTILASFEDPALFRHPFVYANFIDRPDWAFTPLEQQNLRQYLERGGFLFIDAGISAEFLREDDRFGQQHSFGEWDACPEIKDAFRAVFPDRTFQPLKRSHDIFRSFFRGLPDPAILPDSVRDYVVNEKWPEGTYSVVAIEVAGRPAVIATPIISMGWGRDPVGNWMGSIAFRILEGGEGLSERLPTASYSGRRFDTIREDGRKDIIYCQEQALPAWVQEPEGRWRVFRYYQSREISDYAHTYFTRLGVNILVYALTQ
;
A
#
# COMPACT_ATOMS: atom_id res chain seq x y z
N MET A 1 32.27 17.30 -34.68
CA MET A 1 31.61 18.59 -35.02
C MET A 1 30.28 18.59 -34.29
N ARG A 2 30.19 19.30 -33.16
CA ARG A 2 29.69 20.69 -32.99
C ARG A 2 28.25 20.69 -32.47
N LYS A 3 28.19 20.89 -31.15
CA LYS A 3 27.27 21.73 -30.36
C LYS A 3 26.36 22.67 -31.17
N ALA A 4 25.15 22.86 -30.61
CA ALA A 4 24.48 24.11 -30.24
C ALA A 4 22.99 24.08 -30.69
N LEU A 5 21.99 24.12 -29.79
CA LEU A 5 21.59 25.17 -28.82
C LEU A 5 20.77 26.28 -29.47
N LEU A 6 19.48 26.41 -29.11
CA LEU A 6 18.81 27.63 -28.64
C LEU A 6 17.39 27.25 -28.15
N ILE A 7 16.93 27.41 -26.90
CA ILE A 7 16.93 28.48 -25.87
C ILE A 7 15.80 29.53 -26.02
N VAL A 8 15.13 29.75 -24.87
CA VAL A 8 14.42 30.95 -24.31
C VAL A 8 12.90 31.06 -24.57
N LEU A 9 12.05 30.90 -23.53
CA LEU A 9 11.64 31.82 -22.42
C LEU A 9 10.37 32.59 -22.87
N THR A 10 9.37 32.99 -22.08
CA THR A 10 9.26 33.38 -20.66
C THR A 10 7.75 33.51 -20.36
N GLY A 11 7.34 33.39 -19.10
CA GLY A 11 6.00 33.75 -18.64
C GLY A 11 6.03 34.21 -17.19
N LEU A 12 6.63 35.39 -16.96
CA LEU A 12 6.63 36.13 -15.71
C LEU A 12 5.31 36.91 -15.61
N VAL A 13 4.55 36.74 -14.53
CA VAL A 13 3.55 37.73 -14.12
C VAL A 13 3.91 38.18 -12.71
N ALA A 14 4.38 39.42 -12.63
CA ALA A 14 4.40 40.21 -11.41
C ALA A 14 3.04 40.89 -11.26
N LEU A 15 2.48 40.90 -10.06
CA LEU A 15 1.62 41.99 -9.62
C LEU A 15 2.04 42.43 -8.22
N VAL A 16 2.19 43.73 -8.11
CA VAL A 16 2.78 44.50 -7.02
C VAL A 16 1.68 45.18 -6.21
N CYS A 17 1.93 45.29 -4.90
CA CYS A 17 1.40 46.23 -3.90
C CYS A 17 -0.08 46.22 -3.50
N GLY A 18 -0.27 45.90 -2.22
CA GLY A 18 -1.34 46.41 -1.37
C GLY A 18 -0.89 46.41 0.09
N VAL A 19 -0.22 47.48 0.51
CA VAL A 19 0.08 47.74 1.93
C VAL A 19 -1.19 48.25 2.57
N LEU A 20 -1.71 47.52 3.57
CA LEU A 20 -2.65 48.08 4.55
C LEU A 20 -2.11 47.77 5.95
N ASN A 21 -1.51 48.82 6.52
CA ASN A 21 -1.18 48.93 7.93
C ASN A 21 -2.50 49.00 8.72
N SER A 22 -2.72 48.08 9.64
CA SER A 22 -3.63 48.27 10.77
C SER A 22 -2.90 47.83 12.02
N ALA A 23 -2.35 48.81 12.74
CA ALA A 23 -1.79 48.61 14.06
C ALA A 23 -2.93 48.21 15.01
N ALA A 24 -2.90 46.99 15.53
CA ALA A 24 -3.74 46.59 16.65
C ALA A 24 -3.13 47.17 17.93
N GLU A 25 -3.87 48.08 18.54
CA GLU A 25 -3.56 48.74 19.80
C GLU A 25 -3.57 47.70 20.94
N ALA A 26 -2.51 47.67 21.75
CA ALA A 26 -2.41 46.79 22.90
C ALA A 26 -3.41 47.23 23.99
N PRO A 27 -4.08 46.30 24.69
CA PRO A 27 -5.00 46.67 25.75
C PRO A 27 -4.24 47.25 26.95
N ALA A 28 -4.81 48.29 27.56
CA ALA A 28 -4.29 48.96 28.75
C ALA A 28 -4.16 47.97 29.93
N PRO A 29 -3.18 48.17 30.83
CA PRO A 29 -3.04 47.32 32.02
C PRO A 29 -4.25 47.49 32.95
N ALA A 30 -4.78 46.35 33.41
CA ALA A 30 -5.88 46.31 34.37
C ALA A 30 -5.45 46.85 35.74
N ASP A 31 -6.33 47.65 36.36
CA ASP A 31 -6.18 48.22 37.69
C ASP A 31 -6.13 47.12 38.76
N PRO A 32 -5.04 46.99 39.55
CA PRO A 32 -4.87 45.92 40.53
C PRO A 32 -5.72 46.06 41.80
N SER A 33 -6.66 47.03 41.88
CA SER A 33 -7.44 47.30 43.09
C SER A 33 -8.88 46.71 43.11
N ALA A 34 -9.36 46.11 42.03
CA ALA A 34 -10.73 45.56 42.01
C ALA A 34 -10.77 44.10 42.49
N ALA A 35 -10.85 43.89 43.82
CA ALA A 35 -11.18 42.59 44.38
C ALA A 35 -12.66 42.26 44.12
N PRO A 36 -13.02 41.11 43.51
CA PRO A 36 -14.40 40.70 43.40
C PRO A 36 -14.93 40.24 44.76
N SER A 37 -15.99 40.90 45.24
CA SER A 37 -16.78 40.43 46.38
C SER A 37 -17.44 39.10 46.04
N ALA A 38 -17.03 38.02 46.69
CA ALA A 38 -17.64 36.71 46.51
C ALA A 38 -18.95 36.63 47.31
N ASP A 39 -20.06 36.34 46.62
CA ASP A 39 -21.36 36.08 47.22
C ASP A 39 -21.36 34.68 47.88
N PRO A 40 -21.54 34.55 49.21
CA PRO A 40 -21.39 33.29 49.93
C PRO A 40 -22.56 32.31 49.71
N SER A 41 -23.55 32.63 48.87
CA SER A 41 -24.72 31.77 48.61
C SER A 41 -24.67 30.98 47.29
N ALA A 42 -23.59 31.06 46.51
CA ALA A 42 -23.50 30.33 45.24
C ALA A 42 -23.10 28.86 45.46
N ALA A 43 -24.02 27.94 45.19
CA ALA A 43 -23.72 26.50 45.13
C ALA A 43 -22.63 26.24 44.07
N PRO A 44 -21.64 25.35 44.34
CA PRO A 44 -20.57 25.09 43.39
C PRO A 44 -21.14 24.50 42.09
N ALA A 45 -20.74 25.08 40.96
CA ALA A 45 -21.09 24.56 39.65
C ALA A 45 -20.66 23.09 39.53
N PRO A 46 -21.47 22.23 38.90
CA PRO A 46 -21.10 20.83 38.70
C PRO A 46 -19.76 20.76 37.97
N ALA A 47 -18.86 19.90 38.44
CA ALA A 47 -17.55 19.72 37.83
C ALA A 47 -17.73 19.42 36.33
N PRO A 48 -16.91 20.03 35.45
CA PRO A 48 -16.93 19.70 34.04
C PRO A 48 -16.78 18.19 33.89
N LEU A 49 -17.63 17.57 33.06
CA LEU A 49 -17.45 16.18 32.68
C LEU A 49 -15.99 16.03 32.18
N PRO A 50 -15.24 14.99 32.61
CA PRO A 50 -13.89 14.79 32.12
C PRO A 50 -13.93 14.78 30.58
N GLU A 51 -13.08 15.60 29.95
CA GLU A 51 -12.93 15.55 28.49
C GLU A 51 -12.68 14.09 28.11
N PRO A 52 -13.38 13.54 27.10
CA PRO A 52 -13.11 12.18 26.66
C PRO A 52 -11.61 12.09 26.35
N LEU A 53 -10.95 11.09 26.96
CA LEU A 53 -9.54 10.78 26.71
C LEU A 53 -9.32 10.80 25.20
N ARG A 54 -8.65 11.84 24.70
CA ARG A 54 -8.27 11.88 23.29
C ARG A 54 -7.40 10.66 23.06
N PRO A 55 -7.75 9.75 22.14
CA PRO A 55 -6.91 8.59 21.89
C PRO A 55 -5.51 9.11 21.56
N ASN A 56 -4.47 8.53 22.18
CA ASN A 56 -3.10 8.84 21.81
C ASN A 56 -2.97 8.61 20.30
N LYS A 57 -2.69 9.68 19.55
CA LYS A 57 -2.59 9.60 18.10
C LYS A 57 -1.47 8.62 17.72
N VAL A 58 -1.78 7.69 16.83
CA VAL A 58 -0.83 6.69 16.33
C VAL A 58 -0.16 7.24 15.07
N ARG A 59 1.17 7.37 15.11
CA ARG A 59 1.96 7.67 13.91
C ARG A 59 2.58 6.38 13.40
N VAL A 60 2.43 6.11 12.11
CA VAL A 60 3.11 5.01 11.42
C VAL A 60 4.41 5.51 10.78
N ALA A 61 5.28 4.59 10.37
CA ALA A 61 6.49 4.90 9.65
C ALA A 61 6.46 4.42 8.20
N GLN A 62 7.24 5.07 7.34
CA GLN A 62 7.55 4.64 5.98
C GLN A 62 9.06 4.50 5.82
N LEU A 63 9.51 3.33 5.39
CA LEU A 63 10.90 3.08 5.04
C LEU A 63 11.20 3.66 3.65
N VAL A 64 12.18 4.56 3.57
CA VAL A 64 12.72 5.10 2.32
C VAL A 64 14.24 5.19 2.48
N ALA A 65 14.97 4.27 1.85
CA ALA A 65 16.42 4.34 1.82
C ALA A 65 16.87 5.47 0.89
N GLY A 66 17.71 6.36 1.39
CA GLY A 66 18.18 7.54 0.64
C GLY A 66 17.32 8.78 0.90
N THR A 67 17.01 9.54 -0.15
CA THR A 67 16.33 10.84 0.00
C THR A 67 14.81 10.66 0.04
N ALA A 68 14.17 11.11 1.12
CA ALA A 68 12.72 11.06 1.31
C ALA A 68 11.89 11.69 0.15
N ILE A 69 12.51 12.56 -0.66
CA ILE A 69 11.89 13.26 -1.79
C ILE A 69 11.67 12.33 -3.00
N HIS A 70 12.53 11.33 -3.19
CA HIS A 70 12.50 10.42 -4.36
C HIS A 70 11.96 9.04 -3.95
N ARG A 71 10.67 8.97 -3.66
CA ARG A 71 9.95 7.72 -3.35
C ARG A 71 8.92 7.39 -4.42
N ALA A 72 8.67 6.10 -4.67
CA ALA A 72 7.89 5.57 -5.79
C ALA A 72 6.47 6.14 -5.89
N SER A 73 5.78 6.19 -4.74
CA SER A 73 4.39 6.63 -4.63
C SER A 73 4.21 7.55 -3.42
N PRO A 74 4.62 8.83 -3.51
CA PRO A 74 4.78 9.68 -2.32
C PRO A 74 3.49 9.99 -1.58
N ASN A 75 2.35 9.91 -2.28
CA ASN A 75 1.02 10.18 -1.72
C ASN A 75 0.27 8.91 -1.33
N ALA A 76 0.78 7.71 -1.64
CA ALA A 76 0.01 6.48 -1.41
C ALA A 76 -0.25 6.24 0.08
N LEU A 77 0.78 6.14 0.91
CA LEU A 77 0.58 5.92 2.34
C LEU A 77 -0.18 7.08 3.02
N PRO A 78 0.13 8.36 2.79
CA PRO A 78 -0.68 9.45 3.33
C PRO A 78 -2.16 9.39 2.94
N SER A 79 -2.47 9.07 1.67
CA SER A 79 -3.85 8.94 1.21
C SER A 79 -4.58 7.79 1.89
N LEU A 80 -3.91 6.66 2.10
CA LEU A 80 -4.47 5.52 2.81
C LEU A 80 -4.75 5.84 4.29
N LEU A 81 -3.82 6.53 4.95
CA LEU A 81 -3.97 6.94 6.35
C LEU A 81 -5.10 7.97 6.51
N ALA A 82 -5.21 8.94 5.61
CA ALA A 82 -6.30 9.91 5.57
C ALA A 82 -7.66 9.21 5.37
N GLU A 83 -7.72 8.23 4.47
CA GLU A 83 -8.94 7.47 4.23
C GLU A 83 -9.31 6.59 5.43
N ALA A 84 -8.34 5.95 6.09
CA ALA A 84 -8.56 5.20 7.33
C ALA A 84 -9.05 6.10 8.46
N ALA A 85 -8.46 7.29 8.64
CA ALA A 85 -8.90 8.29 9.62
C ALA A 85 -10.31 8.82 9.34
N ARG A 86 -10.68 8.95 8.05
CA ARG A 86 -12.01 9.39 7.61
C ARG A 86 -13.08 8.34 7.83
N LEU A 87 -12.76 7.08 7.57
CA LEU A 87 -13.72 5.97 7.59
C LEU A 87 -13.87 5.29 8.95
N THR A 88 -12.87 5.39 9.81
CA THR A 88 -12.78 4.63 11.06
C THR A 88 -12.55 5.57 12.24
N THR A 89 -12.61 5.03 13.46
CA THR A 89 -12.21 5.75 14.68
C THR A 89 -10.73 5.59 15.01
N LEU A 90 -9.91 5.03 14.10
CA LEU A 90 -8.48 4.87 14.32
C LEU A 90 -7.82 6.25 14.45
N PRO A 91 -7.04 6.50 15.51
CA PRO A 91 -6.42 7.80 15.74
C PRO A 91 -5.12 7.96 14.95
N VAL A 92 -5.10 7.57 13.68
CA VAL A 92 -3.88 7.60 12.86
C VAL A 92 -3.53 9.04 12.43
N ILE A 93 -2.24 9.32 12.38
CA ILE A 93 -1.71 10.57 11.81
C ILE A 93 -1.38 10.33 10.34
N GLU A 94 -1.97 11.16 9.47
CA GLU A 94 -1.87 11.03 8.01
C GLU A 94 -0.44 11.12 7.48
N GLN A 95 0.42 11.91 8.14
CA GLN A 95 1.82 12.07 7.74
C GLN A 95 2.70 11.02 8.44
N PRO A 96 3.29 10.05 7.69
CA PRO A 96 4.19 9.05 8.26
C PRO A 96 5.53 9.67 8.69
N THR A 97 6.19 9.04 9.67
CA THR A 97 7.63 9.26 9.92
C THR A 97 8.43 8.57 8.82
N ILE A 98 9.39 9.25 8.21
CA ILE A 98 10.29 8.60 7.26
C ILE A 98 11.47 7.99 8.03
N LEU A 99 11.72 6.70 7.83
CA LEU A 99 12.89 5.99 8.35
C LEU A 99 13.85 5.73 7.18
N ALA A 100 15.13 6.08 7.37
CA ALA A 100 16.16 5.82 6.36
C ALA A 100 16.60 4.34 6.31
N SER A 101 16.49 3.64 7.44
CA SER A 101 16.88 2.24 7.59
C SER A 101 16.17 1.62 8.80
N PHE A 102 16.33 0.31 9.01
CA PHE A 102 15.85 -0.34 10.24
C PHE A 102 16.79 -0.13 11.44
N GLU A 103 17.92 0.56 11.25
CA GLU A 103 18.81 0.98 12.34
C GLU A 103 18.28 2.21 13.09
N ASP A 104 17.38 2.98 12.46
CA ASP A 104 16.82 4.20 13.03
C ASP A 104 16.10 3.89 14.36
N PRO A 105 16.53 4.47 15.50
CA PRO A 105 15.89 4.25 16.80
C PRO A 105 14.40 4.62 16.83
N ALA A 106 13.94 5.48 15.92
CA ALA A 106 12.53 5.83 15.79
C ALA A 106 11.65 4.64 15.36
N LEU A 107 12.22 3.57 14.79
CA LEU A 107 11.52 2.32 14.46
C LEU A 107 10.64 1.84 15.63
N PHE A 108 11.21 1.81 16.84
CA PHE A 108 10.52 1.31 18.04
C PHE A 108 9.41 2.22 18.56
N ARG A 109 9.22 3.41 17.98
CA ARG A 109 8.15 4.36 18.33
C ARG A 109 6.91 4.22 17.43
N HIS A 110 6.95 3.35 16.44
CA HIS A 110 5.92 3.21 15.42
C HIS A 110 5.40 1.76 15.36
N PRO A 111 4.13 1.50 15.67
CA PRO A 111 3.60 0.12 15.66
C PRO A 111 3.49 -0.49 14.26
N PHE A 112 3.57 0.35 13.23
CA PHE A 112 3.43 -0.04 11.83
C PHE A 112 4.50 0.64 10.98
N VAL A 113 5.20 -0.16 10.17
CA VAL A 113 6.11 0.31 9.13
C VAL A 113 5.58 -0.13 7.76
N TYR A 114 5.47 0.82 6.84
CA TYR A 114 5.25 0.57 5.43
C TYR A 114 6.57 0.65 4.67
N ALA A 115 6.80 -0.25 3.73
CA ALA A 115 7.88 -0.17 2.76
C ALA A 115 7.30 -0.47 1.39
N ASN A 116 7.60 0.35 0.38
CA ASN A 116 7.47 -0.10 -1.00
C ASN A 116 8.81 -0.74 -1.40
N PHE A 117 8.78 -1.86 -2.12
CA PHE A 117 9.97 -2.63 -2.48
C PHE A 117 11.10 -1.77 -3.07
N ILE A 118 10.78 -0.83 -3.98
CA ILE A 118 11.79 -0.05 -4.69
C ILE A 118 12.27 1.19 -3.92
N ASP A 119 11.56 1.57 -2.84
CA ASP A 119 12.01 2.63 -1.94
C ASP A 119 13.21 2.17 -1.09
N ARG A 120 13.57 0.87 -1.14
CA ARG A 120 14.80 0.30 -0.60
C ARG A 120 15.51 -0.53 -1.69
N PRO A 121 16.58 0.00 -2.31
CA PRO A 121 17.25 -0.68 -3.43
C PRO A 121 18.04 -1.92 -3.01
N ASP A 122 18.46 -2.00 -1.74
CA ASP A 122 19.20 -3.13 -1.21
C ASP A 122 18.52 -3.69 0.04
N TRP A 123 17.99 -4.91 -0.07
CA TRP A 123 17.33 -5.63 1.02
C TRP A 123 18.31 -6.45 1.89
N ALA A 124 19.60 -6.48 1.57
CA ALA A 124 20.59 -7.07 2.47
C ALA A 124 20.68 -6.26 3.77
N PHE A 125 20.22 -6.86 4.86
CA PHE A 125 20.20 -6.19 6.16
C PHE A 125 21.57 -6.22 6.84
N THR A 126 21.99 -5.09 7.40
CA THR A 126 23.14 -5.06 8.31
C THR A 126 22.86 -5.89 9.56
N PRO A 127 23.89 -6.29 10.34
CA PRO A 127 23.68 -6.98 11.61
C PRO A 127 22.78 -6.20 12.58
N LEU A 128 22.86 -4.86 12.58
CA LEU A 128 22.04 -4.00 13.43
C LEU A 128 20.59 -3.95 12.93
N GLU A 129 20.37 -3.86 11.62
CA GLU A 129 19.02 -3.96 11.05
C GLU A 129 18.36 -5.30 11.36
N GLN A 130 19.11 -6.41 11.25
CA GLN A 130 18.60 -7.75 11.60
C GLN A 130 18.19 -7.82 13.07
N GLN A 131 19.05 -7.32 13.97
CA GLN A 131 18.78 -7.30 15.40
C GLN A 131 17.56 -6.43 15.74
N ASN A 132 17.51 -5.20 15.20
CA ASN A 132 16.42 -4.27 15.47
C ASN A 132 15.10 -4.76 14.91
N LEU A 133 15.08 -5.27 13.67
CA LEU A 133 13.87 -5.73 13.02
C LEU A 133 13.32 -6.98 13.72
N ARG A 134 14.18 -7.90 14.15
CA ARG A 134 13.78 -9.04 15.00
C ARG A 134 13.09 -8.55 16.27
N GLN A 135 13.74 -7.67 17.03
CA GLN A 135 13.17 -7.14 18.28
C GLN A 135 11.86 -6.40 18.05
N TYR A 136 11.79 -5.60 16.97
CA TYR A 136 10.61 -4.85 16.58
C TYR A 136 9.41 -5.78 16.35
N LEU A 137 9.59 -6.82 15.53
CA LEU A 137 8.53 -7.75 15.17
C LEU A 137 8.12 -8.66 16.34
N GLU A 138 9.08 -9.12 17.14
CA GLU A 138 8.83 -9.91 18.36
C GLU A 138 8.06 -9.11 19.43
N ARG A 139 8.21 -7.78 19.46
CA ARG A 139 7.52 -6.87 20.40
C ARG A 139 6.15 -6.35 19.90
N GLY A 140 5.64 -6.88 18.80
CA GLY A 140 4.32 -6.48 18.28
C GLY A 140 4.36 -5.55 17.08
N GLY A 141 5.54 -5.12 16.62
CA GLY A 141 5.68 -4.31 15.41
C GLY A 141 5.13 -5.02 14.16
N PHE A 142 4.62 -4.25 13.21
CA PHE A 142 4.07 -4.76 11.96
C PHE A 142 4.78 -4.13 10.75
N LEU A 143 5.27 -4.94 9.83
CA LEU A 143 5.89 -4.49 8.58
C LEU A 143 5.04 -4.90 7.38
N PHE A 144 4.60 -3.91 6.61
CA PHE A 144 3.93 -4.11 5.33
C PHE A 144 4.90 -3.75 4.20
N ILE A 145 5.27 -4.74 3.37
CA ILE A 145 6.06 -4.58 2.16
C ILE A 145 5.14 -4.63 0.92
N ASP A 146 4.81 -3.46 0.38
CA ASP A 146 4.09 -3.32 -0.89
C ASP A 146 5.05 -3.56 -2.08
N ALA A 147 4.53 -4.17 -3.14
CA ALA A 147 5.33 -4.69 -4.27
C ALA A 147 6.45 -5.67 -3.86
N GLY A 148 6.35 -6.29 -2.68
CA GLY A 148 7.27 -7.34 -2.21
C GLY A 148 6.99 -8.72 -2.81
N ILE A 149 5.93 -8.86 -3.61
CA ILE A 149 5.68 -9.98 -4.51
C ILE A 149 5.78 -9.43 -5.93
N SER A 150 6.67 -9.99 -6.74
CA SER A 150 6.81 -9.62 -8.15
C SER A 150 7.20 -10.85 -8.96
N ALA A 151 6.31 -11.23 -9.89
CA ALA A 151 6.55 -12.34 -10.80
C ALA A 151 7.86 -12.15 -11.56
N GLU A 152 8.56 -13.24 -11.87
CA GLU A 152 9.88 -13.19 -12.51
C GLU A 152 9.93 -12.28 -13.74
N PHE A 153 8.90 -12.34 -14.59
CA PHE A 153 8.84 -11.52 -15.79
C PHE A 153 8.70 -10.01 -15.51
N LEU A 154 8.30 -9.61 -14.30
CA LEU A 154 8.20 -8.20 -13.87
C LEU A 154 9.47 -7.68 -13.19
N ARG A 155 10.46 -8.55 -12.92
CA ARG A 155 11.68 -8.20 -12.15
C ARG A 155 12.84 -7.69 -13.00
N GLU A 156 12.73 -7.76 -14.32
CA GLU A 156 13.78 -7.23 -15.23
C GLU A 156 13.87 -5.70 -15.22
N ASP A 157 12.76 -5.04 -14.89
CA ASP A 157 12.69 -3.59 -14.73
C ASP A 157 11.74 -3.29 -13.58
N ASP A 158 12.25 -2.67 -12.54
CA ASP A 158 11.50 -2.33 -11.32
C ASP A 158 10.20 -1.58 -11.63
N ARG A 159 10.15 -0.79 -12.70
CA ARG A 159 8.95 -0.06 -13.13
C ARG A 159 7.79 -0.99 -13.43
N PHE A 160 8.06 -2.19 -13.97
CA PHE A 160 7.01 -3.17 -14.25
C PHE A 160 6.38 -3.69 -12.96
N GLY A 161 7.18 -4.02 -11.95
CA GLY A 161 6.69 -4.41 -10.62
C GLY A 161 5.93 -3.29 -9.89
N GLN A 162 6.13 -2.04 -10.28
CA GLN A 162 5.39 -0.87 -9.75
C GLN A 162 4.12 -0.51 -10.54
N GLN A 163 3.89 -1.11 -11.71
CA GLN A 163 2.77 -0.80 -12.60
C GLN A 163 1.86 -2.00 -12.85
N HIS A 164 2.38 -3.21 -12.67
CA HIS A 164 1.70 -4.46 -12.97
C HIS A 164 1.58 -5.32 -11.72
N SER A 165 0.37 -5.38 -11.20
CA SER A 165 0.05 -6.26 -10.09
C SER A 165 -0.19 -7.69 -10.60
N PHE A 166 0.62 -8.67 -10.18
CA PHE A 166 0.45 -10.09 -10.53
C PHE A 166 0.27 -10.95 -9.28
N GLY A 167 -0.69 -11.89 -9.34
CA GLY A 167 -1.12 -12.69 -8.18
C GLY A 167 -0.26 -13.92 -7.92
N GLU A 168 1.06 -13.75 -7.81
CA GLU A 168 1.96 -14.81 -7.35
C GLU A 168 1.90 -14.96 -5.83
N TRP A 169 2.11 -16.17 -5.31
CA TRP A 169 2.03 -16.50 -3.88
C TRP A 169 3.41 -16.79 -3.26
N ASP A 170 4.43 -16.08 -3.72
CA ASP A 170 5.79 -16.11 -3.19
C ASP A 170 6.38 -14.71 -3.13
N ALA A 171 7.16 -14.42 -2.10
CA ALA A 171 7.85 -13.13 -1.99
C ALA A 171 9.05 -13.06 -2.96
N CYS A 172 9.46 -11.85 -3.32
CA CYS A 172 10.69 -11.64 -4.09
C CYS A 172 11.90 -12.32 -3.38
N PRO A 173 12.82 -12.95 -4.13
CA PRO A 173 13.98 -13.64 -3.55
C PRO A 173 14.79 -12.76 -2.58
N GLU A 174 14.97 -11.48 -2.91
CA GLU A 174 15.71 -10.49 -2.12
C GLU A 174 15.08 -10.33 -0.73
N ILE A 175 13.75 -10.26 -0.65
CA ILE A 175 13.02 -10.18 0.62
C ILE A 175 13.14 -11.51 1.37
N LYS A 176 13.01 -12.65 0.68
CA LYS A 176 13.11 -13.97 1.32
C LYS A 176 14.48 -14.18 1.94
N ASP A 177 15.54 -13.80 1.25
CA ASP A 177 16.91 -13.91 1.73
C ASP A 177 17.17 -12.95 2.90
N ALA A 178 16.69 -11.71 2.80
CA ALA A 178 16.76 -10.73 3.88
C ALA A 178 16.09 -11.24 5.17
N PHE A 179 14.87 -11.77 5.07
CA PHE A 179 14.15 -12.27 6.24
C PHE A 179 14.65 -13.62 6.76
N ARG A 180 15.36 -14.42 5.95
CA ARG A 180 16.08 -15.59 6.45
C ARG A 180 17.21 -15.20 7.41
N ALA A 181 17.85 -14.06 7.19
CA ALA A 181 18.85 -13.52 8.13
C ALA A 181 18.20 -13.07 9.45
N VAL A 182 16.98 -12.52 9.39
CA VAL A 182 16.24 -12.07 10.58
C VAL A 182 15.64 -13.24 11.35
N PHE A 183 15.02 -14.22 10.67
CA PHE A 183 14.39 -15.40 11.26
C PHE A 183 14.74 -16.67 10.45
N PRO A 184 15.86 -17.35 10.76
CA PRO A 184 16.35 -18.50 9.99
C PRO A 184 15.35 -19.65 9.85
N ASP A 185 14.51 -19.86 10.87
CA ASP A 185 13.52 -20.96 10.93
C ASP A 185 12.14 -20.56 10.41
N ARG A 186 11.99 -19.36 9.83
CA ARG A 186 10.72 -18.84 9.31
C ARG A 186 10.87 -18.47 7.85
N THR A 187 9.80 -18.69 7.10
CA THR A 187 9.71 -18.30 5.69
C THR A 187 8.37 -17.65 5.43
N PHE A 188 8.28 -16.88 4.35
CA PHE A 188 7.00 -16.36 3.89
C PHE A 188 6.08 -17.50 3.49
N GLN A 189 4.85 -17.47 3.99
CA GLN A 189 3.81 -18.43 3.69
C GLN A 189 2.59 -17.70 3.10
N PRO A 190 1.88 -18.30 2.13
CA PRO A 190 0.60 -17.81 1.66
C PRO A 190 -0.36 -17.53 2.82
N LEU A 191 -0.88 -16.31 2.90
CA LEU A 191 -1.89 -15.97 3.88
C LEU A 191 -3.25 -16.43 3.36
N LYS A 192 -3.91 -17.32 4.10
CA LYS A 192 -5.22 -17.83 3.71
C LYS A 192 -6.18 -16.69 3.45
N ARG A 193 -6.91 -16.74 2.34
CA ARG A 193 -7.91 -15.74 1.95
C ARG A 193 -9.01 -15.52 2.99
N SER A 194 -9.23 -16.53 3.84
CA SER A 194 -10.15 -16.45 4.96
C SER A 194 -9.65 -15.66 6.18
N HIS A 195 -8.39 -15.19 6.18
CA HIS A 195 -7.76 -14.54 7.31
C HIS A 195 -8.40 -13.19 7.65
N ASP A 196 -8.42 -12.83 8.94
CA ASP A 196 -9.13 -11.64 9.42
C ASP A 196 -8.56 -10.32 8.91
N ILE A 197 -7.28 -10.30 8.50
CA ILE A 197 -6.65 -9.14 7.85
C ILE A 197 -7.42 -8.65 6.61
N PHE A 198 -8.17 -9.53 5.93
CA PHE A 198 -8.93 -9.18 4.72
C PHE A 198 -10.35 -8.70 5.03
N ARG A 199 -10.76 -8.72 6.30
CA ARG A 199 -12.14 -8.49 6.74
C ARG A 199 -12.24 -7.74 8.08
N SER A 200 -11.16 -7.12 8.51
CA SER A 200 -11.06 -6.44 9.82
C SER A 200 -11.97 -5.21 9.93
N PHE A 201 -12.32 -4.57 8.80
CA PHE A 201 -13.27 -3.47 8.75
C PHE A 201 -14.31 -3.65 7.64
N PHE A 202 -13.89 -3.64 6.38
CA PHE A 202 -14.72 -3.98 5.23
C PHE A 202 -14.83 -5.48 5.03
N ARG A 203 -16.02 -5.97 4.69
CA ARG A 203 -16.27 -7.38 4.34
C ARG A 203 -16.79 -7.49 2.92
N GLY A 204 -16.33 -8.49 2.18
CA GLY A 204 -16.74 -8.74 0.79
C GLY A 204 -16.15 -7.74 -0.21
N LEU A 205 -16.71 -7.75 -1.43
CA LEU A 205 -16.32 -6.84 -2.50
C LEU A 205 -16.98 -5.45 -2.34
N PRO A 206 -16.41 -4.39 -2.95
CA PRO A 206 -17.20 -3.26 -3.41
C PRO A 206 -18.33 -3.71 -4.32
N ASP A 207 -19.32 -2.84 -4.56
CA ASP A 207 -20.42 -3.15 -5.48
C ASP A 207 -19.87 -3.49 -6.89
N PRO A 208 -19.97 -4.75 -7.34
CA PRO A 208 -19.40 -5.16 -8.61
C PRO A 208 -20.34 -4.85 -9.78
N ALA A 209 -21.56 -4.35 -9.54
CA ALA A 209 -22.53 -4.03 -10.59
C ALA A 209 -22.04 -2.95 -11.57
N ILE A 210 -21.09 -2.10 -11.14
CA ILE A 210 -20.46 -1.10 -12.01
C ILE A 210 -19.59 -1.73 -13.11
N LEU A 211 -19.13 -2.97 -12.93
CA LEU A 211 -18.23 -3.64 -13.87
C LEU A 211 -19.00 -4.22 -15.07
N PRO A 212 -18.39 -4.27 -16.28
CA PRO A 212 -18.90 -5.05 -17.40
C PRO A 212 -19.08 -6.53 -17.01
N ASP A 213 -20.08 -7.21 -17.57
CA ASP A 213 -20.47 -8.58 -17.13
C ASP A 213 -19.30 -9.58 -17.14
N SER A 214 -18.50 -9.64 -18.22
CA SER A 214 -17.33 -10.54 -18.28
C SER A 214 -16.28 -10.24 -17.20
N VAL A 215 -16.08 -8.95 -16.90
CA VAL A 215 -15.16 -8.50 -15.85
C VAL A 215 -15.71 -8.83 -14.47
N ARG A 216 -17.01 -8.59 -14.27
CA ARG A 216 -17.72 -8.87 -13.04
C ARG A 216 -17.67 -10.34 -12.69
N ASP A 217 -17.95 -11.21 -13.65
CA ASP A 217 -17.96 -12.66 -13.46
C ASP A 217 -16.58 -13.17 -13.05
N TYR A 218 -15.51 -12.70 -13.70
CA TYR A 218 -14.14 -13.05 -13.28
C TYR A 218 -13.83 -12.55 -11.87
N VAL A 219 -14.17 -11.29 -11.57
CA VAL A 219 -13.93 -10.70 -10.25
C VAL A 219 -14.65 -11.50 -9.16
N VAL A 220 -15.95 -11.76 -9.32
CA VAL A 220 -16.77 -12.44 -8.31
C VAL A 220 -16.41 -13.92 -8.19
N ASN A 221 -16.33 -14.64 -9.31
CA ASN A 221 -16.26 -16.10 -9.28
C ASN A 221 -14.83 -16.64 -9.21
N GLU A 222 -13.85 -15.94 -9.76
CA GLU A 222 -12.48 -16.46 -9.87
C GLU A 222 -11.51 -15.74 -8.92
N LYS A 223 -11.58 -14.42 -8.86
CA LYS A 223 -10.75 -13.65 -7.93
C LYS A 223 -11.27 -13.76 -6.50
N TRP A 224 -12.58 -13.87 -6.28
CA TRP A 224 -13.20 -13.62 -4.98
C TRP A 224 -14.02 -14.70 -4.25
N PRO A 225 -14.06 -15.99 -4.65
CA PRO A 225 -14.89 -16.96 -3.92
C PRO A 225 -14.43 -17.16 -2.47
N GLU A 226 -13.13 -16.95 -2.17
CA GLU A 226 -12.59 -17.08 -0.80
C GLU A 226 -11.87 -15.82 -0.27
N GLY A 227 -11.68 -14.79 -1.09
CA GLY A 227 -11.17 -13.47 -0.72
C GLY A 227 -9.74 -13.13 -1.20
N THR A 228 -9.47 -11.84 -1.40
CA THR A 228 -8.14 -11.21 -1.52
C THR A 228 -7.19 -11.50 -2.68
N TYR A 229 -6.35 -10.48 -2.90
CA TYR A 229 -5.12 -10.52 -3.68
C TYR A 229 -4.07 -11.37 -2.97
N SER A 230 -3.04 -11.83 -3.68
CA SER A 230 -1.98 -12.62 -3.03
C SER A 230 -1.28 -11.80 -1.94
N VAL A 231 -1.18 -12.41 -0.77
CA VAL A 231 -0.40 -11.90 0.36
C VAL A 231 0.36 -13.08 0.93
N VAL A 232 1.66 -12.88 1.13
CA VAL A 232 2.47 -13.83 1.90
C VAL A 232 2.90 -13.17 3.20
N ALA A 233 3.03 -13.96 4.26
CA ALA A 233 3.34 -13.46 5.59
C ALA A 233 4.43 -14.27 6.28
N ILE A 234 5.19 -13.60 7.15
CA ILE A 234 5.95 -14.25 8.21
C ILE A 234 5.17 -14.06 9.50
N GLU A 235 4.82 -15.18 10.13
CA GLU A 235 4.21 -15.17 11.45
C GLU A 235 5.29 -15.07 12.53
N VAL A 236 5.07 -14.19 13.51
CA VAL A 236 5.89 -14.05 14.72
C VAL A 236 4.96 -13.99 15.92
N ALA A 237 5.22 -14.81 16.94
CA ALA A 237 4.37 -14.92 18.12
C ALA A 237 2.87 -15.19 17.81
N GLY A 238 2.58 -16.02 16.79
CA GLY A 238 1.23 -16.46 16.45
C GLY A 238 0.38 -15.46 15.66
N ARG A 239 0.98 -14.38 15.14
CA ARG A 239 0.32 -13.41 14.25
C ARG A 239 1.18 -13.13 13.02
N PRO A 240 0.59 -12.78 11.87
CA PRO A 240 1.31 -12.12 10.78
C PRO A 240 1.98 -10.84 11.30
N ALA A 241 3.31 -10.81 11.28
CA ALA A 241 4.10 -9.65 11.71
C ALA A 241 4.77 -8.94 10.52
N VAL A 242 5.05 -9.68 9.45
CA VAL A 242 5.51 -9.14 8.17
C VAL A 242 4.56 -9.64 7.10
N ILE A 243 4.08 -8.75 6.24
CA ILE A 243 3.34 -9.13 5.03
C ILE A 243 4.04 -8.56 3.80
N ALA A 244 3.98 -9.30 2.71
CA ALA A 244 4.36 -8.83 1.38
C ALA A 244 3.19 -9.02 0.41
N THR A 245 2.98 -8.03 -0.45
CA THR A 245 1.92 -8.05 -1.48
C THR A 245 2.52 -7.73 -2.84
N PRO A 246 1.83 -8.02 -3.95
CA PRO A 246 2.09 -7.35 -5.21
C PRO A 246 1.85 -5.85 -5.04
N ILE A 247 2.20 -5.07 -6.05
CA ILE A 247 1.84 -3.64 -6.03
C ILE A 247 0.33 -3.49 -5.90
N ILE A 248 -0.12 -2.95 -4.76
CA ILE A 248 -1.52 -2.60 -4.52
C ILE A 248 -1.67 -1.13 -4.14
N SER A 249 -0.57 -0.44 -3.83
CA SER A 249 -0.58 0.98 -3.48
C SER A 249 -0.99 1.93 -4.59
N MET A 250 -0.92 1.49 -5.85
CA MET A 250 -1.55 2.15 -7.00
C MET A 250 -3.05 2.41 -6.79
N GLY A 251 -3.69 1.61 -5.93
CA GLY A 251 -5.12 1.65 -5.67
C GLY A 251 -5.62 2.82 -4.83
N TRP A 252 -4.78 3.48 -4.04
CA TRP A 252 -5.26 4.44 -3.04
C TRP A 252 -4.55 5.80 -3.04
N GLY A 253 -3.52 5.98 -3.88
CA GLY A 253 -2.88 7.29 -4.03
C GLY A 253 -3.86 8.33 -4.55
N ARG A 254 -3.91 9.50 -3.90
CA ARG A 254 -4.68 10.67 -4.33
C ARG A 254 -3.79 11.89 -4.52
N ASP A 255 -4.19 12.75 -5.45
CA ASP A 255 -3.60 14.08 -5.61
C ASP A 255 -4.10 15.04 -4.51
N PRO A 256 -3.54 16.27 -4.37
CA PRO A 256 -3.93 17.22 -3.34
C PRO A 256 -5.39 17.71 -3.40
N VAL A 257 -6.10 17.50 -4.53
CA VAL A 257 -7.52 17.87 -4.68
C VAL A 257 -8.46 16.66 -4.55
N GLY A 258 -7.90 15.47 -4.30
CA GLY A 258 -8.64 14.25 -3.98
C GLY A 258 -8.89 13.30 -5.15
N ASN A 259 -8.36 13.57 -6.35
CA ASN A 259 -8.49 12.64 -7.47
C ASN A 259 -7.58 11.44 -7.30
N TRP A 260 -8.00 10.28 -7.83
CA TRP A 260 -7.13 9.11 -7.93
C TRP A 260 -5.89 9.38 -8.75
N MET A 261 -4.74 8.91 -8.25
CA MET A 261 -3.49 8.93 -9.00
C MET A 261 -3.42 7.71 -9.91
N GLY A 262 -3.49 7.95 -11.21
CA GLY A 262 -3.37 6.91 -12.23
C GLY A 262 -4.71 6.31 -12.65
N SER A 263 -4.63 5.36 -13.59
CA SER A 263 -5.76 4.56 -14.04
C SER A 263 -5.38 3.09 -13.94
N ILE A 264 -6.29 2.26 -13.41
CA ILE A 264 -6.07 0.84 -13.21
C ILE A 264 -6.90 0.06 -14.23
N ALA A 265 -6.22 -0.77 -15.01
CA ALA A 265 -6.84 -1.74 -15.90
C ALA A 265 -6.83 -3.13 -15.25
N PHE A 266 -7.78 -3.97 -15.64
CA PHE A 266 -7.81 -5.37 -15.22
C PHE A 266 -7.26 -6.28 -16.29
N ARG A 267 -6.41 -7.21 -15.83
CA ARG A 267 -5.98 -8.35 -16.61
C ARG A 267 -6.77 -9.57 -16.16
N ILE A 268 -7.54 -10.14 -17.06
CA ILE A 268 -8.46 -11.25 -16.83
C ILE A 268 -7.94 -12.49 -17.54
N LEU A 269 -8.11 -13.63 -16.89
CA LEU A 269 -7.67 -14.90 -17.45
C LEU A 269 -8.85 -15.66 -18.05
N GLU A 270 -8.91 -15.67 -19.38
CA GLU A 270 -10.04 -16.22 -20.12
C GLU A 270 -9.75 -17.62 -20.66
N GLY A 271 -10.69 -18.52 -20.39
CA GLY A 271 -10.79 -19.78 -21.12
C GLY A 271 -11.57 -19.62 -22.43
N GLY A 272 -11.55 -20.66 -23.24
CA GLY A 272 -12.30 -20.70 -24.50
C GLY A 272 -12.23 -22.10 -25.11
N GLU A 273 -13.27 -22.47 -25.85
CA GLU A 273 -13.30 -23.74 -26.57
C GLU A 273 -12.13 -23.82 -27.56
N GLY A 274 -11.41 -24.95 -27.56
CA GLY A 274 -10.28 -25.16 -28.47
C GLY A 274 -8.95 -24.53 -28.02
N LEU A 275 -8.90 -23.77 -26.91
CA LEU A 275 -7.64 -23.11 -26.48
C LEU A 275 -6.57 -24.12 -26.05
N SER A 276 -6.97 -25.14 -25.28
CA SER A 276 -6.04 -26.18 -24.79
C SER A 276 -5.48 -27.07 -25.89
N GLU A 277 -6.15 -27.13 -27.05
CA GLU A 277 -5.69 -27.85 -28.24
C GLU A 277 -4.79 -26.98 -29.12
N ARG A 278 -5.09 -25.67 -29.21
CA ARG A 278 -4.43 -24.74 -30.13
C ARG A 278 -3.17 -24.09 -29.56
N LEU A 279 -3.20 -23.65 -28.30
CA LEU A 279 -2.10 -22.91 -27.69
C LEU A 279 -0.81 -23.73 -27.52
N PRO A 280 -0.83 -25.05 -27.22
CA PRO A 280 0.42 -25.83 -27.11
C PRO A 280 1.25 -25.87 -28.39
N THR A 281 0.61 -25.78 -29.55
CA THR A 281 1.25 -25.87 -30.88
C THR A 281 1.34 -24.52 -31.59
N ALA A 282 0.80 -23.45 -30.99
CA ALA A 282 0.84 -22.13 -31.58
C ALA A 282 2.28 -21.60 -31.64
N SER A 283 2.62 -20.95 -32.75
CA SER A 283 3.93 -20.30 -32.90
C SER A 283 4.05 -19.19 -31.86
N TYR A 284 4.98 -19.34 -30.93
CA TYR A 284 5.21 -18.41 -29.84
C TYR A 284 6.71 -18.14 -29.69
N SER A 285 7.09 -16.88 -29.83
CA SER A 285 8.49 -16.41 -29.78
C SER A 285 8.85 -15.68 -28.48
N GLY A 286 7.91 -15.53 -27.56
CA GLY A 286 8.14 -14.85 -26.29
C GLY A 286 8.86 -15.72 -25.26
N ARG A 287 9.10 -15.15 -24.09
CA ARG A 287 9.74 -15.87 -22.96
C ARG A 287 8.70 -16.58 -22.11
N ARG A 288 9.16 -17.59 -21.37
CA ARG A 288 8.33 -18.41 -20.47
C ARG A 288 8.87 -18.27 -19.06
N PHE A 289 7.96 -18.19 -18.10
CA PHE A 289 8.27 -17.95 -16.70
C PHE A 289 7.39 -18.84 -15.83
N ASP A 290 7.95 -19.38 -14.75
CA ASP A 290 7.16 -20.08 -13.74
C ASP A 290 6.59 -19.04 -12.76
N THR A 291 5.34 -19.22 -12.34
CA THR A 291 4.76 -18.46 -11.23
C THR A 291 4.07 -19.39 -10.24
N ILE A 292 4.17 -19.07 -8.95
CA ILE A 292 3.66 -19.91 -7.87
C ILE A 292 2.19 -19.57 -7.57
N ARG A 293 1.33 -20.59 -7.58
CA ARG A 293 -0.07 -20.53 -7.16
C ARG A 293 -0.18 -20.65 -5.64
N GLU A 294 -1.35 -20.30 -5.11
CA GLU A 294 -1.66 -20.38 -3.67
C GLU A 294 -1.47 -21.80 -3.10
N ASP A 295 -1.76 -22.83 -3.90
CA ASP A 295 -1.61 -24.24 -3.54
C ASP A 295 -0.17 -24.77 -3.72
N GLY A 296 0.78 -23.90 -4.07
CA GLY A 296 2.19 -24.23 -4.28
C GLY A 296 2.51 -24.82 -5.65
N ARG A 297 1.52 -25.10 -6.51
CA ARG A 297 1.76 -25.56 -7.88
C ARG A 297 2.17 -24.40 -8.78
N LYS A 298 2.66 -24.72 -9.98
CA LYS A 298 3.23 -23.74 -10.90
C LYS A 298 2.36 -23.52 -12.13
N ASP A 299 2.08 -22.27 -12.41
CA ASP A 299 1.61 -21.82 -13.72
C ASP A 299 2.83 -21.50 -14.60
N ILE A 300 2.81 -21.91 -15.87
CA ILE A 300 3.80 -21.49 -16.87
C ILE A 300 3.21 -20.31 -17.64
N ILE A 301 3.80 -19.15 -17.46
CA ILE A 301 3.38 -17.89 -18.05
C ILE A 301 4.18 -17.61 -19.31
N TYR A 302 3.46 -17.32 -20.40
CA TYR A 302 4.01 -16.98 -21.69
C TYR A 302 3.89 -15.46 -21.88
N CYS A 303 4.98 -14.71 -21.72
CA CYS A 303 5.04 -13.26 -21.94
C CYS A 303 5.52 -12.80 -23.33
N GLN A 304 4.78 -11.86 -23.91
CA GLN A 304 5.22 -11.03 -25.03
C GLN A 304 6.29 -10.01 -24.57
N GLU A 305 6.67 -9.09 -25.47
CA GLU A 305 7.58 -7.98 -25.15
C GLU A 305 7.07 -7.17 -23.94
N GLN A 306 8.01 -6.55 -23.21
CA GLN A 306 7.72 -5.68 -22.06
C GLN A 306 6.94 -6.36 -20.93
N ALA A 307 7.29 -7.61 -20.60
CA ALA A 307 6.72 -8.30 -19.44
C ALA A 307 5.18 -8.47 -19.48
N LEU A 308 4.59 -8.46 -20.68
CA LEU A 308 3.15 -8.60 -20.87
C LEU A 308 2.76 -10.08 -21.01
N PRO A 309 2.17 -10.70 -19.98
CA PRO A 309 1.72 -12.08 -20.09
C PRO A 309 0.59 -12.18 -21.12
N ALA A 310 0.75 -13.12 -22.04
CA ALA A 310 -0.20 -13.41 -23.09
C ALA A 310 -1.01 -14.65 -22.75
N TRP A 311 -0.36 -15.77 -22.44
CA TRP A 311 -1.03 -17.04 -22.15
C TRP A 311 -0.50 -17.67 -20.85
N VAL A 312 -1.25 -18.61 -20.31
CA VAL A 312 -0.83 -19.47 -19.21
C VAL A 312 -1.14 -20.92 -19.54
N GLN A 313 -0.22 -21.79 -19.14
CA GLN A 313 -0.46 -23.21 -18.96
C GLN A 313 -0.53 -23.49 -17.46
N GLU A 314 -1.68 -23.95 -17.00
CA GLU A 314 -1.92 -24.32 -15.61
C GLU A 314 -1.38 -25.72 -15.29
N PRO A 315 -1.20 -26.08 -14.01
CA PRO A 315 -0.67 -27.38 -13.59
C PRO A 315 -1.41 -28.59 -14.20
N GLU A 316 -2.73 -28.47 -14.38
CA GLU A 316 -3.59 -29.51 -14.95
C GLU A 316 -3.53 -29.58 -16.49
N GLY A 317 -2.70 -28.76 -17.12
CA GLY A 317 -2.57 -28.68 -18.57
C GLY A 317 -3.66 -27.85 -19.25
N ARG A 318 -4.48 -27.13 -18.48
CA ARG A 318 -5.46 -26.18 -19.02
C ARG A 318 -4.76 -24.93 -19.53
N TRP A 319 -5.11 -24.49 -20.75
CA TRP A 319 -4.56 -23.27 -21.34
C TRP A 319 -5.58 -22.14 -21.35
N ARG A 320 -5.13 -20.95 -20.97
CA ARG A 320 -5.96 -19.73 -20.94
C ARG A 320 -5.18 -18.54 -21.46
N VAL A 321 -5.91 -17.50 -21.87
CA VAL A 321 -5.33 -16.25 -22.41
C VAL A 321 -5.57 -15.09 -21.46
N PHE A 322 -4.56 -14.25 -21.30
CA PHE A 322 -4.70 -12.98 -20.60
C PHE A 322 -5.32 -11.94 -21.54
N ARG A 323 -6.43 -11.35 -21.11
CA ARG A 323 -7.08 -10.20 -21.75
C ARG A 323 -7.00 -8.98 -20.85
N TYR A 324 -6.91 -7.81 -21.48
CA TYR A 324 -6.71 -6.54 -20.80
C TYR A 324 -7.94 -5.66 -21.02
N TYR A 325 -8.57 -5.27 -19.92
CA TYR A 325 -9.79 -4.47 -19.90
C TYR A 325 -9.52 -3.15 -19.19
N GLN A 326 -9.86 -2.05 -19.85
CA GLN A 326 -9.70 -0.72 -19.31
C GLN A 326 -10.97 0.08 -19.54
N SER A 327 -11.54 0.60 -18.46
CA SER A 327 -12.61 1.58 -18.48
C SER A 327 -12.55 2.40 -17.19
N ARG A 328 -13.33 3.47 -17.13
CA ARG A 328 -13.44 4.29 -15.91
C ARG A 328 -14.03 3.48 -14.76
N GLU A 329 -15.08 2.70 -15.04
CA GLU A 329 -15.76 1.84 -14.09
C GLU A 329 -14.83 0.80 -13.48
N ILE A 330 -13.98 0.18 -14.31
CA ILE A 330 -12.96 -0.78 -13.86
C ILE A 330 -11.95 -0.07 -12.95
N SER A 331 -11.47 1.10 -13.35
CA SER A 331 -10.50 1.87 -12.58
C SER A 331 -11.09 2.31 -11.23
N ASP A 332 -12.30 2.86 -11.20
CA ASP A 332 -12.97 3.34 -9.99
C ASP A 332 -13.28 2.18 -9.02
N TYR A 333 -13.71 1.03 -9.56
CA TYR A 333 -13.88 -0.19 -8.79
C TYR A 333 -12.56 -0.66 -8.18
N ALA A 334 -11.48 -0.70 -8.98
CA ALA A 334 -10.16 -1.13 -8.53
C ALA A 334 -9.61 -0.23 -7.41
N HIS A 335 -9.72 1.10 -7.55
CA HIS A 335 -9.32 2.03 -6.51
C HIS A 335 -10.09 1.81 -5.21
N THR A 336 -11.42 1.67 -5.31
CA THR A 336 -12.27 1.38 -4.15
C THR A 336 -11.86 0.06 -3.49
N TYR A 337 -11.65 -0.98 -4.30
CA TYR A 337 -11.26 -2.30 -3.84
C TYR A 337 -9.92 -2.30 -3.08
N PHE A 338 -8.85 -1.79 -3.70
CA PHE A 338 -7.53 -1.76 -3.08
C PHE A 338 -7.48 -0.82 -1.86
N THR A 339 -8.22 0.29 -1.90
CA THR A 339 -8.37 1.18 -0.74
C THR A 339 -9.00 0.43 0.45
N ARG A 340 -10.09 -0.32 0.22
CA ARG A 340 -10.71 -1.14 1.28
C ARG A 340 -9.75 -2.20 1.83
N LEU A 341 -8.96 -2.84 0.96
CA LEU A 341 -7.94 -3.81 1.36
C LEU A 341 -6.86 -3.16 2.24
N GLY A 342 -6.32 -2.00 1.83
CA GLY A 342 -5.35 -1.25 2.62
C GLY A 342 -5.88 -0.82 3.99
N VAL A 343 -7.15 -0.37 4.05
CA VAL A 343 -7.81 -0.01 5.32
C VAL A 343 -7.95 -1.24 6.21
N ASN A 344 -8.32 -2.39 5.67
CA ASN A 344 -8.39 -3.64 6.44
C ASN A 344 -7.02 -4.04 7.01
N ILE A 345 -5.94 -3.92 6.23
CA ILE A 345 -4.57 -4.18 6.69
C ILE A 345 -4.19 -3.24 7.84
N LEU A 346 -4.47 -1.94 7.71
CA LEU A 346 -4.19 -0.95 8.77
C LEU A 346 -5.00 -1.23 10.04
N VAL A 347 -6.30 -1.48 9.90
CA VAL A 347 -7.18 -1.79 11.04
C VAL A 347 -6.71 -3.05 11.75
N TYR A 348 -6.42 -4.11 11.00
CA TYR A 348 -5.85 -5.34 11.56
C TYR A 348 -4.57 -5.02 12.35
N ALA A 349 -3.57 -4.45 11.70
CA ALA A 349 -2.26 -4.24 12.31
C ALA A 349 -2.27 -3.31 13.54
N LEU A 350 -3.24 -2.40 13.65
CA LEU A 350 -3.33 -1.41 14.73
C LEU A 350 -4.34 -1.77 15.83
N THR A 351 -5.07 -2.90 15.71
CA THR A 351 -6.11 -3.29 16.68
C THR A 351 -5.98 -4.71 17.21
N GLN A 352 -5.05 -5.53 16.68
CA GLN A 352 -4.76 -6.86 17.21
C GLN A 352 -3.94 -6.85 18.49
#